data_AF-A0A6C0KDS7-F1
#
_entry.id   AF-A0A6C0KDS7-F1
#
_cell.length_a   1.000
_cell.length_b   1.000
_cell.length_c   1.000
_cell.angle_alpha   90.00
_cell.angle_beta   90.00
_cell.angle_gamma   90.00
#
_symmetry.space_group_name_H-M   'P 1'
#
loop_
_entity.id
_entity.type
_entity.pdbx_description
1 polymer ?
#
loop_
_entity_poly.entity_id
_entity_poly.type
_entity_poly.pdbx_seq_one_letter_code
_entity_poly.pdbx_strand_id
1 'polypeptide(L)'
;MNTNYSSKFIDIIMSFAIAGMVAFFIPKGALSSYITMLMSVCLAYFFVLAQTSRQVTLLNEGLFSKVGSMIKRSYPPVIIIMILSVLIAMFSSYHKHIYDIQPPKEFITFQWVSFVLIVFELFFLFKFLKDELLETKAERTSSKTTMSKLYNFILSNLKNLLSLFSIINAMIVGIMYIIISKFITDG
;
A
#
# COMPACT_ATOMS: atom_id res chain seq x y z
N MET A 1 -24.82 5.08 -7.16
CA MET A 1 -24.32 5.76 -5.93
C MET A 1 -23.87 7.16 -6.34
N ASN A 2 -24.11 8.20 -5.53
CA ASN A 2 -23.64 9.55 -5.87
C ASN A 2 -22.10 9.52 -5.87
N THR A 3 -21.46 9.69 -7.02
CA THR A 3 -20.01 9.63 -7.23
C THR A 3 -19.25 10.51 -6.23
N ASN A 4 -19.91 11.59 -5.79
CA ASN A 4 -19.46 12.47 -4.73
C ASN A 4 -19.17 11.77 -3.39
N TYR A 5 -19.95 10.77 -2.96
CA TYR A 5 -19.67 10.05 -1.70
C TYR A 5 -18.44 9.14 -1.83
N SER A 6 -18.29 8.47 -2.97
CA SER A 6 -17.13 7.59 -3.22
C SER A 6 -15.83 8.38 -3.31
N SER A 7 -15.85 9.52 -4.03
CA SER A 7 -14.70 10.43 -4.10
C SER A 7 -14.32 10.98 -2.72
N LYS A 8 -15.28 11.53 -1.96
CA LYS A 8 -15.01 12.07 -0.61
C LYS A 8 -14.42 11.02 0.33
N PHE A 9 -14.86 9.76 0.22
CA PHE A 9 -14.31 8.68 1.03
C PHE A 9 -12.85 8.36 0.65
N ILE A 10 -12.53 8.29 -0.65
CA ILE A 10 -11.15 8.11 -1.12
C ILE A 10 -10.26 9.27 -0.64
N ASP A 11 -10.76 10.50 -0.68
CA ASP A 11 -10.03 11.68 -0.22
C ASP A 11 -9.73 11.61 1.29
N ILE A 12 -10.68 11.12 2.10
CA ILE A 12 -10.46 10.85 3.53
C ILE A 12 -9.34 9.84 3.71
N ILE A 13 -9.38 8.69 3.02
CA ILE A 13 -8.32 7.68 3.16
C ILE A 13 -6.95 8.23 2.74
N MET A 14 -6.91 9.02 1.66
CA MET A 14 -5.69 9.66 1.19
C MET A 14 -5.12 10.63 2.25
N SER A 15 -5.98 11.36 2.97
CA SER A 15 -5.53 12.23 4.06
C SER A 15 -4.86 11.44 5.20
N PHE A 16 -5.36 10.25 5.54
CA PHE A 16 -4.71 9.36 6.51
C PHE A 16 -3.35 8.86 6.00
N ALA A 17 -3.24 8.53 4.71
CA ALA A 17 -1.97 8.12 4.11
C ALA A 17 -0.94 9.27 4.15
N ILE A 18 -1.35 10.49 3.81
CA ILE A 18 -0.50 11.69 3.87
C ILE A 18 -0.06 11.98 5.30
N ALA A 19 -0.97 11.86 6.28
CA ALA A 19 -0.62 12.01 7.69
C ALA A 19 0.47 11.02 8.12
N GLY A 20 0.37 9.77 7.64
CA GLY A 20 1.43 8.77 7.83
C GLY A 20 2.75 9.18 7.18
N MET A 21 2.72 9.72 5.96
CA MET A 21 3.94 10.22 5.31
C MET A 21 4.61 11.32 6.13
N VAL A 22 3.83 12.29 6.61
CA VAL A 22 4.35 13.40 7.43
C VAL A 22 4.92 12.87 8.74
N ALA A 23 4.25 11.92 9.38
CA ALA A 23 4.73 11.31 10.62
C ALA A 23 6.10 10.63 10.46
N PHE A 24 6.42 10.09 9.27
CA PHE A 24 7.70 9.43 9.02
C PHE A 24 8.91 10.37 9.17
N PHE A 25 8.75 11.64 8.79
CA PHE A 25 9.81 12.63 8.90
C PHE A 25 10.13 13.02 10.35
N ILE A 26 9.31 12.60 11.30
CA ILE A 26 9.56 12.79 12.73
C ILE A 26 10.54 11.70 13.20
N PRO A 27 11.63 12.03 13.93
CA PRO A 27 12.68 11.07 14.30
C PRO A 27 12.21 9.79 15.02
N LYS A 28 11.06 9.84 15.71
CA LYS A 28 10.43 8.70 16.39
C LYS A 28 9.08 8.30 15.77
N GLY A 29 8.72 8.89 14.64
CA GLY A 29 7.42 8.72 14.00
C GLY A 29 7.35 7.61 12.96
N ALA A 30 8.43 6.84 12.74
CA ALA A 30 8.40 5.77 11.73
C ALA A 30 7.35 4.68 12.05
N LEU A 31 7.25 4.22 13.30
CA LEU A 31 6.23 3.24 13.68
C LEU A 31 4.81 3.81 13.51
N SER A 32 4.55 5.03 13.98
CA SER A 32 3.24 5.67 13.82
C SER A 32 2.89 5.97 12.36
N SER A 33 3.89 6.27 11.54
CA SER A 33 3.77 6.40 10.09
C SER A 33 3.29 5.12 9.42
N TYR A 34 3.98 4.00 9.67
CA TYR A 34 3.57 2.73 9.07
C TYR A 34 2.19 2.26 9.56
N ILE A 35 1.85 2.50 10.84
CA ILE A 35 0.51 2.19 11.39
C ILE A 35 -0.57 3.00 10.67
N THR A 36 -0.38 4.30 10.51
CA THR A 36 -1.38 5.16 9.84
C THR A 36 -1.53 4.82 8.36
N MET A 37 -0.44 4.48 7.67
CA MET A 37 -0.48 3.93 6.32
C MET A 37 -1.22 2.59 6.25
N LEU A 38 -0.96 1.66 7.18
CA LEU A 38 -1.66 0.37 7.23
C LEU A 38 -3.17 0.56 7.44
N MET A 39 -3.57 1.42 8.37
CA MET A 39 -4.98 1.74 8.61
C MET A 39 -5.64 2.31 7.35
N SER A 40 -4.94 3.20 6.65
CA SER A 40 -5.40 3.79 5.39
C SER A 40 -5.66 2.70 4.33
N VAL A 41 -4.71 1.78 4.10
CA VAL A 41 -4.88 0.70 3.13
C VAL A 41 -5.98 -0.29 3.53
N CYS A 42 -6.07 -0.65 4.82
CA CYS A 42 -7.12 -1.53 5.32
C CYS A 42 -8.52 -0.92 5.12
N LEU A 43 -8.69 0.37 5.43
CA LEU A 43 -9.95 1.09 5.18
C LEU A 43 -10.30 1.12 3.70
N ALA A 44 -9.30 1.38 2.83
CA ALA A 44 -9.47 1.34 1.39
C ALA A 44 -9.95 -0.04 0.91
N TYR A 45 -9.33 -1.10 1.43
CA TYR A 45 -9.68 -2.48 1.11
C TYR A 45 -11.10 -2.83 1.55
N PHE A 46 -11.47 -2.54 2.80
CA PHE A 46 -12.83 -2.77 3.29
C PHE A 46 -13.89 -2.02 2.50
N PHE A 47 -13.58 -0.81 2.06
CA PHE A 47 -14.48 -0.03 1.22
C PHE A 47 -14.73 -0.68 -0.14
N VAL A 48 -13.69 -1.20 -0.79
CA VAL A 48 -13.83 -1.95 -2.04
C VAL A 48 -14.66 -3.21 -1.83
N LEU A 49 -14.43 -3.93 -0.73
CA LEU A 49 -15.24 -5.09 -0.36
C LEU A 49 -16.71 -4.72 -0.16
N ALA A 50 -16.98 -3.65 0.60
CA ALA A 50 -18.34 -3.18 0.86
C ALA A 50 -19.07 -2.72 -0.41
N GLN A 51 -18.36 -2.22 -1.42
CA GLN A 51 -18.95 -1.87 -2.71
C GLN A 51 -19.19 -3.10 -3.60
N THR A 52 -18.19 -3.98 -3.72
CA THR A 52 -18.30 -5.20 -4.53
C THR A 52 -19.34 -6.17 -4.00
N SER A 53 -19.50 -6.29 -2.67
CA SER A 53 -20.53 -7.13 -2.05
C SER A 53 -21.96 -6.65 -2.34
N ARG A 54 -22.16 -5.37 -2.68
CA ARG A 54 -23.47 -4.81 -3.05
C ARG A 54 -23.86 -5.08 -4.50
N GLN A 55 -22.89 -5.34 -5.37
CA GLN A 55 -23.14 -5.61 -6.80
C GLN A 55 -23.46 -7.08 -7.09
N VAL A 56 -23.21 -8.00 -6.16
CA VAL A 56 -23.37 -9.43 -6.38
C VAL A 56 -24.64 -9.94 -5.71
N THR A 57 -25.77 -9.80 -6.41
CA THR A 57 -26.94 -10.66 -6.21
C THR A 57 -26.62 -12.06 -6.76
N LEU A 58 -25.70 -12.79 -6.13
CA LEU A 58 -25.53 -14.23 -6.38
C LEU A 58 -25.84 -14.98 -5.09
N LEU A 59 -27.11 -15.39 -5.06
CA LEU A 59 -27.65 -16.46 -4.23
C LEU A 59 -26.78 -17.71 -4.47
N ASN A 60 -26.26 -18.27 -3.38
CA ASN A 60 -25.71 -19.63 -3.32
C ASN A 60 -24.23 -19.87 -3.71
N GLU A 61 -23.34 -18.96 -3.34
CA GLU A 61 -21.90 -19.26 -3.25
C GLU A 61 -21.42 -19.16 -1.78
N GLY A 62 -20.71 -20.19 -1.30
CA GLY A 62 -20.19 -20.26 0.06
C GLY A 62 -19.22 -19.11 0.37
N LEU A 63 -19.20 -18.64 1.62
CA LEU A 63 -18.37 -17.51 2.07
C LEU A 63 -16.90 -17.61 1.62
N PHE A 64 -16.35 -18.83 1.59
CA PHE A 64 -14.98 -19.09 1.14
C PHE A 64 -14.76 -18.84 -0.36
N SER A 65 -15.72 -19.12 -1.26
CA SER A 65 -15.55 -18.83 -2.70
C SER A 65 -15.66 -17.34 -2.99
N LYS A 66 -16.54 -16.63 -2.25
CA LYS A 66 -16.66 -15.17 -2.32
C LYS A 66 -15.39 -14.50 -1.84
N VAL A 67 -14.85 -14.90 -0.68
CA VAL A 67 -13.56 -14.38 -0.18
C VAL A 67 -12.40 -14.73 -1.13
N GLY A 68 -12.35 -15.97 -1.64
CA GLY A 68 -11.28 -16.41 -2.55
C GLY A 68 -11.28 -15.70 -3.91
N SER A 69 -12.44 -15.47 -4.51
CA SER A 69 -12.57 -14.71 -5.76
C SER A 69 -12.27 -13.22 -5.57
N MET A 70 -12.62 -12.66 -4.41
CA MET A 70 -12.30 -11.27 -4.03
C MET A 70 -10.80 -11.05 -3.79
N ILE A 71 -10.12 -11.98 -3.11
CA ILE A 71 -8.66 -11.93 -2.91
C ILE A 71 -7.92 -12.00 -4.24
N LYS A 72 -8.35 -12.86 -5.17
CA LYS A 72 -7.76 -12.93 -6.52
C LYS A 72 -7.90 -11.61 -7.30
N ARG A 73 -9.00 -10.89 -7.09
CA ARG A 73 -9.26 -9.60 -7.74
C ARG A 73 -8.44 -8.46 -7.12
N SER A 74 -8.27 -8.49 -5.80
CA SER A 74 -7.64 -7.43 -5.00
C SER A 74 -6.30 -7.82 -4.37
N TYR A 75 -5.51 -8.69 -5.03
CA TYR A 75 -4.20 -9.08 -4.49
C TYR A 75 -3.22 -7.91 -4.26
N PRO A 76 -3.20 -6.82 -5.05
CA PRO A 76 -2.21 -5.76 -4.85
C PRO A 76 -2.28 -5.07 -3.48
N PRO A 77 -3.44 -4.61 -2.96
CA PRO A 77 -3.52 -4.08 -1.60
C PRO A 77 -3.19 -5.11 -0.51
N VAL A 78 -3.46 -6.40 -0.73
CA VAL A 78 -3.13 -7.44 0.24
C VAL A 78 -1.61 -7.55 0.44
N ILE A 79 -0.83 -7.48 -0.64
CA ILE A 79 0.64 -7.52 -0.55
C ILE A 79 1.16 -6.28 0.20
N ILE A 80 0.62 -5.09 -0.09
CA ILE A 80 1.02 -3.85 0.61
C ILE A 80 0.70 -3.94 2.11
N ILE A 81 -0.48 -4.44 2.48
CA ILE A 81 -0.85 -4.65 3.89
C ILE A 81 0.14 -5.62 4.56
N MET A 82 0.51 -6.69 3.88
CA MET A 82 1.47 -7.67 4.40
C MET A 82 2.84 -7.04 4.66
N ILE A 83 3.37 -6.27 3.71
CA ILE A 83 4.66 -5.58 3.86
C ILE A 83 4.62 -4.58 5.01
N LEU A 84 3.56 -3.75 5.08
CA LEU A 84 3.36 -2.79 6.17
C LEU A 84 3.25 -3.48 7.53
N SER A 85 2.57 -4.63 7.60
CA SER A 85 2.45 -5.43 8.83
C SER A 85 3.81 -5.95 9.30
N VAL A 86 4.63 -6.45 8.38
CA VAL A 86 6.00 -6.91 8.69
C VAL A 86 6.88 -5.76 9.17
N LEU A 87 6.78 -4.59 8.54
CA LEU A 87 7.48 -3.38 9.01
C LEU A 87 7.06 -2.99 10.42
N ILE A 88 5.75 -2.90 10.69
CA ILE A 88 5.25 -2.59 12.04
C ILE A 88 5.76 -3.62 13.05
N ALA A 89 5.72 -4.91 12.73
CA ALA A 89 6.24 -5.96 13.60
C ALA A 89 7.74 -5.80 13.86
N MET A 90 8.53 -5.43 12.86
CA MET A 90 9.96 -5.18 12.99
C MET A 90 10.24 -3.97 13.90
N PHE A 91 9.59 -2.83 13.64
CA PHE A 91 9.75 -1.62 14.45
C PHE A 91 9.24 -1.80 15.89
N SER A 92 8.22 -2.63 16.09
CA SER A 92 7.71 -2.96 17.42
C SER A 92 8.65 -3.92 18.17
N SER A 93 9.12 -4.99 17.52
CA SER A 93 9.98 -6.01 18.14
C SER A 93 11.38 -5.48 18.47
N TYR A 94 11.92 -4.62 17.60
CA TYR A 94 13.27 -4.08 17.72
C TYR A 94 13.30 -2.61 18.17
N HIS A 95 12.21 -2.13 18.79
CA HIS A 95 12.04 -0.72 19.18
C HIS A 95 13.27 -0.14 19.88
N LYS A 96 13.80 -0.81 20.91
CA LYS A 96 14.96 -0.32 21.68
C LYS A 96 16.21 -0.14 20.81
N HIS A 97 16.49 -1.10 19.94
CA HIS A 97 17.67 -1.07 19.08
C HIS A 97 17.54 -0.06 17.94
N ILE A 98 16.31 0.17 17.47
CA ILE A 98 16.03 1.13 16.40
C ILE A 98 15.98 2.57 16.92
N TYR A 99 15.43 2.82 18.12
CA TYR A 99 15.20 4.18 18.62
C TYR A 99 16.18 4.63 19.71
N ASP A 100 16.78 3.71 20.47
CA ASP A 100 17.64 4.08 21.60
C ASP A 100 19.14 3.88 21.29
N ILE A 101 19.51 2.85 20.52
CA ILE A 101 20.92 2.47 20.27
C ILE A 101 21.43 2.97 18.91
N GLN A 102 20.53 3.46 18.05
CA GLN A 102 20.77 3.88 16.66
C GLN A 102 21.26 2.73 15.77
N PRO A 103 20.48 2.31 14.76
CA PRO A 103 20.83 1.16 13.92
C PRO A 103 21.96 1.49 12.93
N PRO A 104 22.57 0.46 12.31
CA PRO A 104 23.56 0.62 11.25
C PRO A 104 23.07 1.53 10.11
N LYS A 105 23.99 2.25 9.46
CA LYS A 105 23.65 3.21 8.38
C LYS A 105 22.97 2.52 7.19
N GLU A 106 23.31 1.26 6.95
CA GLU A 106 22.72 0.42 5.92
C GLU A 106 21.22 0.21 6.19
N PHE A 107 20.86 -0.08 7.44
CA PHE A 107 19.46 -0.22 7.85
C PHE A 107 18.68 1.08 7.59
N ILE A 108 19.24 2.23 7.96
CA ILE A 108 18.61 3.55 7.76
C ILE A 108 18.41 3.83 6.26
N THR A 109 19.36 3.45 5.42
CA THR A 109 19.27 3.63 3.97
C THR A 109 18.18 2.75 3.39
N PHE A 110 18.15 1.46 3.72
CA PHE A 110 17.11 0.54 3.25
C PHE A 110 15.72 0.92 3.79
N GLN A 111 15.63 1.41 5.03
CA GLN A 111 14.40 1.94 5.60
C GLN A 111 13.85 3.10 4.75
N TRP A 112 14.70 4.05 4.36
CA TRP A 112 14.30 5.16 3.51
C TRP A 112 13.85 4.71 2.12
N VAL A 113 14.57 3.78 1.51
CA VAL A 113 14.20 3.23 0.20
C VAL A 113 12.85 2.51 0.29
N SER A 114 12.65 1.67 1.30
CA SER A 114 11.37 0.98 1.53
C SER A 114 10.23 1.96 1.75
N PHE A 115 10.44 3.01 2.56
CA PHE A 115 9.45 4.05 2.78
C PHE A 115 9.03 4.75 1.47
N VAL A 116 9.99 5.18 0.65
CA VAL A 116 9.70 5.82 -0.64
C VAL A 116 8.91 4.88 -1.56
N LEU A 117 9.28 3.60 -1.61
CA LEU A 117 8.54 2.60 -2.37
C LEU A 117 7.09 2.45 -1.89
N ILE A 118 6.86 2.39 -0.58
CA ILE A 118 5.51 2.33 0.02
C ILE A 118 4.69 3.56 -0.36
N VAL A 119 5.29 4.75 -0.34
CA VAL A 119 4.61 5.99 -0.74
C VAL A 119 4.14 5.91 -2.19
N PHE A 120 4.99 5.42 -3.11
CA PHE A 120 4.61 5.20 -4.50
C PHE A 120 3.54 4.12 -4.65
N GLU A 121 3.68 3.00 -3.95
CA GLU A 121 2.70 1.91 -3.93
C GLU A 121 1.33 2.39 -3.46
N LEU A 122 1.29 3.22 -2.40
CA LEU A 122 0.07 3.85 -1.91
C LEU A 122 -0.54 4.77 -2.96
N PHE A 123 0.26 5.65 -3.56
CA PHE A 123 -0.23 6.56 -4.60
C PHE A 123 -0.86 5.80 -5.77
N PHE A 124 -0.18 4.76 -6.27
CA PHE A 124 -0.71 3.93 -7.34
C PHE A 124 -1.93 3.13 -6.88
N LEU A 125 -1.95 2.63 -5.65
CA LEU A 125 -3.11 1.93 -5.10
C LEU A 125 -4.32 2.86 -5.05
N PHE A 126 -4.19 4.10 -4.57
CA PHE A 126 -5.31 5.05 -4.57
C PHE A 126 -5.83 5.32 -5.96
N LYS A 127 -4.92 5.47 -6.93
CA LYS A 127 -5.30 5.64 -8.32
C LYS A 127 -6.06 4.42 -8.85
N PHE A 128 -5.54 3.22 -8.60
CA PHE A 128 -6.18 1.96 -8.95
C PHE A 128 -7.60 1.85 -8.38
N LEU A 129 -7.75 2.16 -7.09
CA LEU A 129 -9.02 2.09 -6.40
C LEU A 129 -10.00 3.14 -6.90
N LYS A 130 -9.52 4.35 -7.21
CA LYS A 130 -10.35 5.40 -7.80
C LYS A 130 -10.86 4.99 -9.18
N ASP A 131 -10.00 4.38 -10.01
CA ASP A 131 -10.36 3.91 -11.34
C ASP A 131 -11.34 2.72 -11.28
N GLU A 132 -11.13 1.75 -10.38
CA GLU A 132 -12.01 0.57 -10.21
C GLU A 132 -13.37 0.96 -9.57
N LEU A 133 -13.40 1.92 -8.64
CA LEU A 133 -14.61 2.28 -7.87
C LEU A 133 -15.47 3.38 -8.49
N LEU A 134 -14.88 4.33 -9.23
CA LEU A 134 -15.66 5.43 -9.82
C LEU A 134 -16.31 5.06 -11.14
N GLU A 135 -16.08 3.84 -11.67
CA GLU A 135 -16.49 3.47 -13.04
C GLU A 135 -16.19 4.61 -14.05
N THR A 136 -15.13 5.39 -13.80
CA THR A 136 -14.48 6.10 -14.88
C THR A 136 -13.80 5.01 -15.69
N LYS A 137 -14.59 4.39 -16.59
CA LYS A 137 -14.15 4.13 -17.95
C LYS A 137 -13.59 5.45 -18.45
N ALA A 138 -12.38 5.77 -18.02
CA ALA A 138 -11.70 6.97 -18.41
C ALA A 138 -11.62 6.87 -19.93
N GLU A 139 -12.36 7.77 -20.54
CA GLU A 139 -12.41 8.00 -21.96
C GLU A 139 -11.00 7.84 -22.50
N ARG A 140 -10.88 6.97 -23.50
CA ARG A 140 -9.71 6.89 -24.36
C ARG A 140 -9.62 8.19 -25.15
N THR A 141 -9.43 9.32 -24.50
CA THR A 141 -9.17 10.58 -25.18
C THR A 141 -7.71 10.56 -25.58
N SER A 142 -7.55 10.02 -26.79
CA SER A 142 -6.34 9.94 -27.58
C SER A 142 -5.67 11.31 -27.74
N SER A 143 -4.88 11.74 -26.75
CA SER A 143 -3.89 12.80 -26.94
C SER A 143 -2.60 12.18 -27.49
N LYS A 144 -2.15 12.60 -28.67
CA LYS A 144 -1.00 12.05 -29.39
C LYS A 144 0.34 12.59 -28.87
N THR A 145 0.71 12.30 -27.62
CA THR A 145 2.01 12.68 -27.06
C THR A 145 2.69 11.48 -26.39
N THR A 146 4.02 11.38 -26.50
CA THR A 146 4.80 10.26 -25.90
C THR A 146 4.54 10.12 -24.39
N MET A 147 4.24 11.23 -23.71
CA MET A 147 3.87 11.25 -22.30
C MET A 147 2.49 10.63 -22.01
N SER A 148 1.52 10.75 -22.92
CA SER A 148 0.20 10.11 -22.78
C SER A 148 0.30 8.60 -23.03
N LYS A 149 1.21 8.15 -23.90
CA LYS A 149 1.49 6.71 -24.09
C LYS A 149 2.09 6.09 -22.84
N LEU A 150 3.02 6.78 -22.19
CA LEU A 150 3.65 6.33 -20.95
C LEU A 150 2.64 6.31 -19.79
N TYR A 151 1.81 7.34 -19.70
CA TYR A 151 0.67 7.40 -18.77
C TYR A 151 -0.34 6.27 -18.98
N ASN A 152 -0.71 6.00 -20.24
CA ASN A 152 -1.63 4.92 -20.61
C ASN A 152 -1.01 3.53 -20.42
N PHE A 153 0.31 3.39 -20.57
CA PHE A 153 1.04 2.17 -20.25
C PHE A 153 1.06 1.89 -18.74
N ILE A 154 1.33 2.92 -17.93
CA ILE A 154 1.28 2.84 -16.46
C ILE A 154 -0.15 2.46 -16.01
N LEU A 155 -1.17 3.06 -16.61
CA LEU A 155 -2.57 2.75 -16.29
C LEU A 155 -2.97 1.32 -16.69
N SER A 156 -2.58 0.88 -17.89
CA SER A 156 -2.91 -0.48 -18.38
C SER A 156 -2.17 -1.59 -17.65
N ASN A 157 -1.02 -1.30 -17.03
CA ASN A 157 -0.21 -2.25 -16.27
C ASN A 157 -0.11 -1.91 -14.78
N LEU A 158 -1.01 -1.08 -14.26
CA LEU A 158 -0.91 -0.55 -12.91
C LEU A 158 -0.84 -1.67 -11.87
N LYS A 159 -1.61 -2.74 -12.08
CA LYS A 159 -1.58 -3.96 -11.25
C LYS A 159 -0.21 -4.65 -11.23
N ASN A 160 0.42 -4.78 -12.39
CA ASN A 160 1.74 -5.41 -12.54
C ASN A 160 2.84 -4.53 -11.94
N LEU A 161 2.73 -3.22 -12.12
CA LEU A 161 3.66 -2.23 -11.59
C LEU A 161 3.56 -2.15 -10.06
N LEU A 162 2.35 -2.19 -9.48
CA LEU A 162 2.14 -2.33 -8.04
C LEU A 162 2.82 -3.59 -7.52
N SER A 163 2.58 -4.71 -8.20
CA SER A 163 3.17 -6.01 -7.82
C SER A 163 4.69 -6.00 -7.87
N LEU A 164 5.28 -5.38 -8.89
CA LEU A 164 6.73 -5.29 -9.04
C LEU A 164 7.34 -4.46 -7.91
N PHE A 165 6.77 -3.28 -7.62
CA PHE A 165 7.22 -2.46 -6.50
C PHE A 165 7.10 -3.20 -5.18
N SER A 166 5.97 -3.86 -4.93
CA SER A 166 5.78 -4.62 -3.69
C SER A 166 6.76 -5.79 -3.55
N ILE A 167 7.12 -6.49 -4.63
CA ILE A 167 8.14 -7.54 -4.58
C ILE A 167 9.52 -6.96 -4.23
N ILE A 168 9.92 -5.86 -4.89
CA ILE A 168 11.18 -5.18 -4.60
C ILE A 168 11.21 -4.72 -3.14
N ASN A 169 10.13 -4.12 -2.69
CA ASN A 169 10.00 -3.61 -1.34
C ASN A 169 10.02 -4.76 -0.30
N ALA A 170 9.36 -5.88 -0.57
CA ALA A 170 9.43 -7.07 0.27
C ALA A 170 10.87 -7.61 0.40
N MET A 171 11.64 -7.62 -0.68
CA MET A 171 13.07 -8.00 -0.63
C MET A 171 13.87 -7.04 0.24
N ILE A 172 13.64 -5.73 0.12
CA ILE A 172 14.31 -4.71 0.94
C ILE A 172 13.96 -4.88 2.41
N VAL A 173 12.69 -5.09 2.74
CA VAL A 173 12.25 -5.34 4.12
C VAL A 173 12.88 -6.64 4.66
N GLY A 174 13.02 -7.67 3.83
CA GLY A 174 13.76 -8.88 4.20
C GLY A 174 15.24 -8.61 4.53
N ILE A 175 15.91 -7.78 3.72
CA ILE A 175 17.30 -7.37 3.98
C ILE A 175 17.38 -6.56 5.29
N MET A 176 16.47 -5.61 5.51
CA MET A 176 16.40 -4.84 6.76
C MET A 176 16.25 -5.75 7.98
N TYR A 177 15.39 -6.76 7.88
CA TYR A 177 15.19 -7.75 8.95
C TYR A 177 16.48 -8.51 9.27
N ILE A 178 17.23 -8.96 8.25
CA ILE A 178 18.51 -9.65 8.45
C ILE A 178 19.53 -8.73 9.11
N ILE A 179 19.64 -7.47 8.65
CA ILE A 179 20.59 -6.51 9.20
C ILE A 179 20.32 -6.26 10.69
N ILE A 180 19.08 -5.96 11.05
CA ILE A 180 18.74 -5.66 12.45
C ILE A 180 18.87 -6.90 13.34
N SER A 181 18.51 -8.09 12.84
CA SER A 181 18.66 -9.33 13.60
C SER A 181 20.13 -9.69 13.85
N LYS A 182 21.01 -9.50 12.86
CA LYS A 182 22.45 -9.70 13.06
C LYS A 182 23.05 -8.69 14.02
N PHE A 183 22.68 -7.41 13.88
CA PHE A 183 23.15 -6.34 14.76
C PHE A 183 22.84 -6.62 16.25
N ILE A 184 21.73 -7.29 16.54
CA ILE A 184 21.35 -7.67 17.91
C ILE A 184 22.06 -8.91 18.42
N THR A 185 22.49 -9.81 17.53
CA THR A 185 23.13 -11.08 17.90
C THR A 185 24.64 -10.93 18.09
N ASP A 186 25.26 -10.07 17.28
CA ASP A 186 26.71 -9.85 17.25
C ASP A 186 27.16 -8.56 17.97
N GLY A 187 26.20 -7.72 18.40
CA GLY A 187 26.42 -6.43 19.07
C GLY A 187 26.44 -6.48 20.59
#